data_AF-X0RZC9-F1
#
_entry.id   AF-X0RZC9-F1
#
_cell.length_a   1.000
_cell.length_b   1.000
_cell.length_c   1.000
_cell.angle_alpha   90.00
_cell.angle_beta   90.00
_cell.angle_gamma   90.00
#
_symmetry.space_group_name_H-M   'P 1'
#
loop_
_entity.id
_entity.type
_entity.pdbx_description
1 polymer ?
#
loop_
_entity_poly.entity_id
_entity_poly.type
_entity_poly.pdbx_seq_one_letter_code
_entity_poly.pdbx_strand_id
1 'polypeptide(L)'
;MNVQILPTGIITFLFTDLESSTDLWEEFPEEMNSALARHDAILRAVVESEGGFVVKTTGDGLHAAFPSAIDGVKAVLASQLALISE
;
A
#
# COMPACT_ATOMS: atom_id res chain seq x y z
N MET A 1 -4.24 -1.88 30.21
CA MET A 1 -4.89 -1.42 28.97
C MET A 1 -3.83 -0.69 28.15
N ASN A 2 -3.40 -1.25 27.02
CA ASN A 2 -2.54 -0.52 26.09
C ASN A 2 -3.40 0.53 25.39
N VAL A 3 -3.21 1.80 25.72
CA VAL A 3 -3.82 2.89 24.98
C VAL A 3 -3.02 3.02 23.69
N GLN A 4 -3.62 2.60 22.58
CA GLN A 4 -3.08 2.91 21.25
C GLN A 4 -3.23 4.42 21.06
N ILE A 5 -2.12 5.14 21.15
CA ILE A 5 -2.10 6.58 20.90
C ILE A 5 -2.34 6.75 19.40
N LEU A 6 -3.53 7.24 19.04
CA LEU A 6 -3.86 7.56 17.65
C LEU A 6 -3.19 8.89 17.28
N PRO A 7 -2.63 9.00 16.06
CA PRO A 7 -2.04 10.25 15.60
C PRO A 7 -3.08 11.38 15.65
N THR A 8 -2.66 12.56 16.09
CA THR A 8 -3.48 13.78 16.15
C THR A 8 -2.91 14.82 15.20
N GLY A 9 -3.76 15.72 14.70
CA GLY A 9 -3.39 16.72 13.69
C GLY A 9 -3.91 16.37 12.30
N ILE A 10 -3.24 16.88 11.27
CA ILE A 10 -3.56 16.57 9.87
C ILE A 10 -2.96 15.20 9.55
N ILE A 11 -3.79 14.28 9.07
CA ILE A 11 -3.39 12.96 8.61
C ILE A 11 -3.68 12.87 7.12
N THR A 12 -2.70 12.45 6.33
CA THR A 12 -2.90 12.12 4.92
C THR A 12 -3.14 10.62 4.79
N PHE A 13 -4.26 10.26 4.18
CA PHE A 13 -4.54 8.87 3.84
C PHE A 13 -4.17 8.60 2.38
N LEU A 14 -3.53 7.46 2.15
CA LEU A 14 -3.24 6.90 0.84
C LEU A 14 -4.05 5.60 0.70
N PHE A 15 -4.75 5.48 -0.42
CA PHE A 15 -5.43 4.26 -0.83
C PHE A 15 -4.86 3.80 -2.16
N THR A 16 -4.61 2.52 -2.28
CA THR A 16 -4.22 1.87 -3.53
C THR A 16 -5.21 0.78 -3.88
N ASP A 17 -5.28 0.45 -5.16
CA ASP A 17 -6.11 -0.62 -5.71
C ASP A 17 -5.38 -1.14 -6.95
N LEU A 18 -5.43 -2.45 -7.18
CA LEU A 18 -4.81 -3.04 -8.36
C LEU A 18 -5.83 -3.02 -9.51
N GLU A 19 -5.51 -2.28 -10.57
CA GLU A 19 -6.39 -2.15 -11.72
C GLU A 19 -6.66 -3.51 -12.38
N SER A 20 -7.93 -3.75 -12.74
CA SER A 20 -8.37 -5.00 -13.38
C SER A 20 -8.04 -6.28 -12.60
N SER A 21 -7.90 -6.20 -11.28
CA SER A 21 -7.60 -7.36 -10.43
C SER A 21 -8.61 -8.50 -10.59
N THR A 22 -9.90 -8.19 -10.72
CA THR A 22 -10.96 -9.19 -10.92
C THR A 22 -10.68 -10.05 -12.16
N ASP A 23 -10.42 -9.43 -13.31
CA ASP A 23 -10.16 -10.14 -14.56
C ASP A 23 -8.86 -10.97 -14.45
N LEU A 24 -7.83 -10.39 -13.83
CA LEU A 24 -6.55 -11.08 -13.61
C LEU A 24 -6.70 -12.30 -12.69
N TRP A 25 -7.54 -12.22 -11.67
CA TRP A 25 -7.86 -13.35 -10.77
C TRP A 25 -8.65 -14.46 -11.48
N GLU A 26 -9.53 -14.10 -12.42
CA GLU A 26 -10.27 -15.07 -13.23
C GLU A 26 -9.36 -15.77 -14.24
N GLU A 27 -8.44 -15.03 -14.87
CA GLU A 27 -7.57 -15.56 -15.93
C GLU A 27 -6.34 -16.31 -15.36
N PHE A 28 -5.76 -15.81 -14.26
CA PHE A 28 -4.48 -16.29 -13.68
C PHE A 28 -4.53 -16.51 -12.16
N PRO A 29 -5.42 -17.37 -11.63
CA PRO A 29 -5.64 -17.49 -10.19
C PRO A 29 -4.42 -17.96 -9.38
N GLU A 30 -3.57 -18.82 -9.96
CA GLU A 30 -2.38 -19.34 -9.27
C GLU A 30 -1.27 -18.28 -9.22
N GLU A 31 -1.02 -17.60 -10.34
CA GLU A 31 -0.02 -16.54 -10.47
C GLU A 31 -0.39 -15.33 -9.60
N MET A 32 -1.67 -14.96 -9.56
CA MET A 32 -2.16 -13.82 -8.80
C MET A 32 -1.91 -13.92 -7.30
N ASN A 33 -1.90 -15.12 -6.72
CA ASN A 33 -1.51 -15.31 -5.31
C ASN A 33 -0.08 -14.82 -5.05
N SER A 34 0.86 -15.20 -5.93
CA SER A 34 2.26 -14.82 -5.81
C SER A 34 2.49 -13.35 -6.14
N ALA A 35 1.81 -12.84 -7.17
CA ALA A 35 1.88 -11.46 -7.61
C ALA A 35 1.34 -10.51 -6.54
N LEU A 36 0.19 -10.83 -5.95
CA LEU A 36 -0.41 -10.01 -4.89
C LEU A 36 0.46 -10.01 -3.62
N ALA A 37 1.01 -11.17 -3.22
CA ALA A 37 1.93 -11.21 -2.09
C ALA A 37 3.20 -10.37 -2.33
N ARG A 38 3.72 -10.36 -3.56
CA ARG A 38 4.87 -9.53 -3.94
C ARG A 38 4.51 -8.04 -3.95
N HIS A 39 3.39 -7.68 -4.55
CA HIS A 39 2.80 -6.34 -4.55
C HIS A 39 2.67 -5.79 -3.12
N ASP A 40 2.04 -6.54 -2.22
CA ASP A 40 1.84 -6.15 -0.82
C ASP A 40 3.17 -5.94 -0.09
N ALA A 41 4.16 -6.80 -0.33
CA ALA A 41 5.48 -6.67 0.26
C ALA A 41 6.21 -5.40 -0.21
N ILE A 42 6.14 -5.09 -1.51
CA ILE A 42 6.73 -3.88 -2.09
C ILE A 42 6.07 -2.64 -1.50
N LEU A 43 4.74 -2.58 -1.54
CA LEU A 43 4.03 -1.40 -1.08
C LEU A 43 4.18 -1.16 0.42
N ARG A 44 4.16 -2.23 1.24
CA ARG A 44 4.44 -2.10 2.68
C ARG A 44 5.84 -1.53 2.93
N ALA A 45 6.87 -2.07 2.26
CA ALA A 45 8.23 -1.59 2.42
C ALA A 45 8.38 -0.11 2.03
N VAL A 46 7.75 0.30 0.92
CA VAL A 46 7.77 1.70 0.48
C VAL A 46 7.06 2.60 1.49
N VAL A 47 5.84 2.25 1.92
CA VAL A 47 5.07 3.02 2.90
C VAL A 47 5.88 3.22 4.18
N GLU A 48 6.47 2.15 4.72
CA GLU A 48 7.28 2.22 5.94
C GLU A 48 8.56 3.06 5.74
N SER A 49 9.21 2.95 4.58
CA SER A 49 10.43 3.73 4.28
C SER A 49 10.18 5.23 4.13
N GLU A 50 8.98 5.62 3.70
CA GLU A 50 8.56 7.02 3.56
C GLU A 50 7.86 7.55 4.84
N GLY A 51 7.97 6.82 5.95
CA GLY A 51 7.44 7.26 7.25
C GLY A 51 5.93 7.14 7.42
N GLY A 52 5.29 6.35 6.56
CA GLY A 52 3.88 6.01 6.66
C GLY A 52 3.61 4.78 7.52
N PHE A 53 2.34 4.57 7.82
CA PHE A 53 1.84 3.40 8.54
C PHE A 53 0.75 2.71 7.72
N VAL A 54 0.90 1.41 7.45
CA VAL A 54 -0.15 0.61 6.83
C VAL A 54 -1.25 0.35 7.86
N VAL A 55 -2.43 0.95 7.62
CA VAL A 55 -3.61 0.78 8.47
C VAL A 55 -4.21 -0.60 8.26
N LYS A 56 -4.41 -1.00 7.00
CA LYS A 56 -4.91 -2.33 6.60
C LYS A 56 -4.68 -2.56 5.11
N THR A 57 -4.74 -3.82 4.69
CA THR A 57 -4.94 -4.20 3.29
C THR A 57 -6.43 -4.29 2.97
N THR A 58 -6.80 -4.14 1.70
CA THR A 58 -8.19 -4.14 1.21
C THR A 58 -8.51 -5.29 0.25
N GLY A 59 -7.61 -6.26 0.14
CA GLY A 59 -7.68 -7.34 -0.85
C GLY A 59 -6.50 -7.19 -1.79
N ASP A 60 -6.71 -6.48 -2.88
CA ASP A 60 -5.77 -6.14 -3.95
C ASP A 60 -5.14 -4.75 -3.80
N GLY A 61 -5.35 -4.12 -2.65
CA GLY A 61 -4.89 -2.78 -2.35
C GLY A 61 -4.51 -2.60 -0.88
N LEU A 62 -4.08 -1.38 -0.55
CA LEU A 62 -3.77 -1.00 0.83
C LEU A 62 -4.34 0.36 1.20
N HIS A 63 -4.52 0.55 2.50
CA HIS A 63 -4.79 1.82 3.14
C HIS A 63 -3.63 2.17 4.08
N ALA A 64 -2.98 3.31 3.83
CA ALA A 64 -1.90 3.84 4.66
C ALA A 64 -2.19 5.26 5.15
N ALA A 65 -1.54 5.65 6.24
CA ALA A 65 -1.61 6.96 6.84
C ALA A 65 -0.22 7.58 6.96
N PHE A 66 -0.12 8.87 6.65
CA PHE A 66 1.11 9.66 6.71
C PHE A 66 0.89 10.94 7.53
N PRO A 67 1.94 11.44 8.22
CA PRO A 67 1.87 12.71 8.95
C PRO A 67 1.87 13.94 8.01
N SER A 68 2.20 13.78 6.73
CA SER A 68 2.16 14.85 5.74
C SER A 68 1.73 14.35 4.35
N ALA A 69 1.18 15.26 3.55
CA ALA A 69 0.80 14.95 2.17
C ALA A 69 2.01 14.68 1.26
N ILE A 70 3.15 15.32 1.56
CA ILE A 70 4.38 15.17 0.79
C ILE A 70 4.93 13.74 0.94
N ASP A 71 4.90 13.19 2.15
CA ASP A 71 5.38 11.82 2.42
C ASP A 71 4.48 10.80 1.72
N GLY A 72 3.15 11.03 1.73
CA GLY A 72 2.22 10.20 0.96
C GLY A 72 2.50 10.21 -0.54
N VAL A 73 2.82 11.38 -1.13
CA VAL A 73 3.15 11.48 -2.56
C VAL A 73 4.49 10.81 -2.89
N LYS A 74 5.51 10.94 -2.02
CA LYS A 74 6.77 10.21 -2.19
C LYS A 74 6.54 8.70 -2.17
N ALA A 75 5.72 8.21 -1.25
CA ALA A 75 5.35 6.80 -1.19
C ALA A 75 4.65 6.33 -2.47
N VAL A 76 3.75 7.15 -3.04
CA VAL A 76 3.12 6.83 -4.35
C VAL A 76 4.16 6.71 -5.45
N LEU A 77 5.06 7.69 -5.59
CA LEU A 77 6.09 7.66 -6.63
C LEU A 77 7.03 6.47 -6.47
N ALA A 78 7.54 6.24 -5.26
CA ALA A 78 8.43 5.12 -4.96
C ALA A 78 7.73 3.76 -5.19
N SER A 79 6.44 3.66 -4.87
CA SER A 79 5.64 2.45 -5.10
C SER A 79 5.55 2.15 -6.60
N GLN A 80 5.23 3.14 -7.42
CA GLN A 80 5.14 2.96 -8.87
C GLN A 80 6.49 2.60 -9.48
N LEU A 81 7.57 3.25 -9.06
CA LEU A 81 8.92 2.94 -9.54
C LEU A 81 9.36 1.51 -9.16
N ALA A 82 9.05 1.09 -7.92
CA ALA A 82 9.38 -0.25 -7.45
C ALA A 82 8.58 -1.33 -8.20
N LEU A 83 7.27 -1.13 -8.40
CA LEU A 83 6.43 -2.07 -9.16
C LEU A 83 6.83 -2.20 -10.63
N ILE A 84 7.26 -1.09 -11.28
CA ILE A 84 7.76 -1.11 -12.67
C ILE A 84 9.10 -1.84 -12.79
N SER A 85 9.86 -1.95 -11.69
CA SER A 85 11.20 -2.55 -11.68
C SER A 85 11.22 -4.03 -11.26
N GLU A 86 10.06 -4.64 -11.04
CA GLU A 86 9.91 -6.10 -10.89
C GLU A 86 10.06 -6.84 -12.23
#